data_AF-A0A329SBS2-F1
#
_entry.id   AF-A0A329SBS2-F1
#
_cell.length_a   1.000
_cell.length_b   1.000
_cell.length_c   1.000
_cell.angle_alpha   90.00
_cell.angle_beta   90.00
_cell.angle_gamma   90.00
#
_symmetry.space_group_name_H-M   'P 1'
#
loop_
_entity.id
_entity.type
_entity.pdbx_description
1 polymer ?
#
loop_
_entity_poly.entity_id
_entity_poly.type
_entity_poly.pdbx_seq_one_letter_code
_entity_poly.pdbx_strand_id
1 'polypeptide(L)' 'MEVPFVAYGIPELTAATKRWTDEYRTEKLSPKALYKVHVAYDSHFMYYLTSKQLAGEKGTYELR' A
#
# COMPACT_ATOMS: atom_id res chain seq x y z
N MET A 1 -14.33 10.89 -22.84
CA MET A 1 -13.13 11.30 -22.10
C MET A 1 -13.36 10.97 -20.65
N GLU A 2 -12.52 10.13 -20.07
CA GLU A 2 -12.52 9.89 -18.63
C GLU A 2 -11.59 10.91 -17.99
N VAL A 3 -12.09 11.65 -16.99
CA VAL A 3 -11.34 12.71 -16.31
C VAL A 3 -11.34 12.37 -14.82
N PRO A 4 -10.19 12.43 -14.14
CA PRO A 4 -10.15 12.18 -12.71
C PRO A 4 -10.95 13.25 -11.96
N PHE A 5 -11.72 12.81 -10.96
CA PHE A 5 -12.45 13.67 -10.05
C PHE A 5 -12.37 13.13 -8.62
N VAL A 6 -12.58 14.00 -7.64
CA VAL A 6 -12.61 13.63 -6.22
C VAL A 6 -14.06 13.46 -5.78
N ALA A 7 -14.36 12.32 -5.15
CA ALA A 7 -15.65 12.06 -4.52
C ALA A 7 -15.58 12.29 -3.01
N TYR A 8 -16.57 12.99 -2.47
CA TYR A 8 -16.67 13.31 -1.05
C TYR A 8 -17.90 12.63 -0.43
N GLY A 9 -17.90 12.48 0.89
CA GLY A 9 -19.06 11.98 1.63
C GLY A 9 -19.32 10.48 1.46
N ILE A 10 -18.32 9.70 1.05
CA ILE A 10 -18.43 8.24 0.94
C ILE A 10 -18.61 7.66 2.36
N PRO A 11 -19.79 7.10 2.72
CA PRO A 11 -20.09 6.68 4.08
C PRO A 11 -19.11 5.63 4.62
N GLU A 12 -18.66 4.71 3.77
CA GLU A 12 -17.74 3.63 4.12
C GLU A 12 -16.37 4.19 4.54
N LEU A 13 -15.84 5.16 3.80
CA LEU A 13 -14.58 5.83 4.13
C LEU A 13 -14.72 6.70 5.39
N THR A 14 -15.88 7.33 5.56
CA THR A 14 -16.19 8.14 6.75
C THR A 14 -16.30 7.27 8.01
N ALA A 15 -16.79 6.04 7.90
CA ALA A 15 -16.78 5.08 9.00
C ALA A 15 -15.35 4.58 9.29
N ALA A 16 -14.54 4.36 8.26
CA ALA A 16 -13.15 3.90 8.39
C ALA A 16 -12.28 4.92 9.13
N THR A 17 -12.43 6.23 8.88
CA THR A 17 -11.64 7.26 9.58
C THR A 17 -11.85 7.27 11.09
N LYS A 18 -13.03 6.84 11.58
CA LYS A 18 -13.33 6.74 13.02
C LYS A 18 -12.92 5.40 13.63
N ARG A 19 -12.84 4.34 12.82
CA ARG A 19 -12.65 2.95 13.31
C ARG A 19 -11.23 2.43 13.13
N TRP A 20 -10.49 2.91 12.13
CA TRP A 20 -9.16 2.41 11.80
C TRP A 20 -8.08 3.14 12.59
N THR A 21 -8.07 2.95 13.91
CA THR A 21 -6.94 3.33 14.77
C THR A 21 -5.82 2.30 14.64
N ASP A 22 -4.62 2.64 15.13
CA ASP A 22 -3.50 1.69 15.13
C ASP A 22 -3.83 0.47 16.00
N GLU A 23 -4.50 0.65 17.14
CA GLU A 23 -4.96 -0.44 18.00
C GLU A 23 -5.95 -1.36 17.27
N TYR A 24 -6.92 -0.79 16.57
CA TYR A 24 -7.88 -1.57 15.78
C TYR A 24 -7.17 -2.36 14.67
N ARG A 25 -6.19 -1.75 14.00
CA ARG A 25 -5.39 -2.44 12.98
C ARG A 25 -4.59 -3.57 13.59
N THR A 26 -3.91 -3.36 14.71
CA THR A 26 -3.16 -4.41 15.40
C THR A 26 -4.06 -5.57 15.84
N GLU A 27 -5.30 -5.29 16.26
CA GLU A 27 -6.28 -6.33 16.64
C GLU A 27 -6.78 -7.12 15.41
N LYS A 28 -7.03 -6.46 14.28
CA LYS A 28 -7.60 -7.09 13.08
C LYS A 28 -6.56 -7.72 12.16
N LEU A 29 -5.31 -7.27 12.21
CA LEU A 29 -4.25 -7.87 11.42
C LEU A 29 -3.83 -9.19 12.05
N SER A 30 -4.06 -10.29 11.32
CA SER A 30 -3.55 -11.60 11.68
C SER A 30 -2.02 -11.59 11.70
N PRO A 31 -1.36 -12.03 12.78
CA PRO A 31 0.09 -12.18 12.84
C PRO A 31 0.63 -13.21 11.83
N LYS A 32 -0.24 -14.09 11.32
CA LYS A 32 0.12 -15.18 10.40
C LYS A 32 -0.16 -14.85 8.93
N ALA A 33 -0.77 -13.70 8.65
CA ALA A 33 -1.04 -13.29 7.28
C ALA A 33 0.23 -12.70 6.64
N LEU A 34 0.46 -13.03 5.38
CA LEU A 34 1.52 -12.46 4.58
C LEU A 34 1.04 -11.13 4.01
N TYR A 35 1.41 -10.04 4.66
CA TYR A 35 1.18 -8.69 4.14
C TYR A 35 2.32 -8.33 3.20
N LYS A 36 1.99 -7.79 2.03
CA LYS A 36 2.99 -7.32 1.09
C LYS A 36 3.59 -6.01 1.61
N VAL A 37 4.81 -6.06 2.14
CA VAL A 37 5.51 -4.88 2.64
C VAL A 37 6.60 -4.48 1.65
N HIS A 38 6.62 -3.21 1.28
CA HIS A 38 7.64 -2.62 0.42
C HIS A 38 8.57 -1.73 1.25
N VAL A 39 9.87 -1.94 1.12
CA VAL A 39 10.90 -1.13 1.81
C VAL A 39 11.65 -0.29 0.77
N ALA A 40 11.56 1.04 0.88
CA ALA A 40 12.28 1.99 0.05
C ALA A 40 13.35 2.73 0.87
N TYR A 41 14.46 3.11 0.22
CA TYR A 41 15.55 3.85 0.88
C TYR A 41 15.24 5.34 1.10
N ASP A 42 14.26 5.87 0.37
CA ASP A 42 13.80 7.25 0.47
C ASP A 42 12.26 7.33 0.41
N SER A 43 11.71 8.55 0.44
CA SER A 43 10.27 8.81 0.47
C SER A 43 9.52 8.47 -0.82
N HIS A 44 10.22 8.14 -1.91
CA HIS A 44 9.64 7.82 -3.20
C HIS A 44 9.52 6.30 -3.35
N PHE A 45 8.28 5.84 -3.44
CA PHE A 45 8.01 4.45 -3.80
C PHE A 45 7.73 4.36 -5.30
N MET A 46 8.64 3.73 -6.04
CA MET A 46 8.46 3.42 -7.46
C MET A 46 8.08 1.95 -7.61
N TYR A 47 6.81 1.68 -7.89
CA TYR A 47 6.35 0.33 -8.18
C TYR A 47 6.89 -0.17 -9.52
N TYR A 48 7.52 -1.35 -9.54
CA TYR A 48 7.88 -2.05 -10.76
C TYR A 48 7.28 -3.45 -10.81
N LEU A 49 6.92 -3.90 -12.01
CA LEU A 49 6.62 -5.31 -12.25
C LEU A 49 7.94 -6.06 -12.34
N THR A 50 8.23 -6.94 -11.38
CA THR A 50 9.47 -7.72 -11.35
C THR A 50 9.67 -8.54 -12.63
N SER A 51 8.58 -8.95 -13.30
CA SER A 51 8.62 -9.63 -14.61
C SER A 51 9.14 -8.76 -15.76
N LYS A 52 9.26 -7.44 -15.55
CA LYS A 52 9.78 -6.47 -16.52
C LYS A 52 11.16 -5.91 -16.13
N GLN A 53 11.80 -6.48 -15.10
CA GLN A 53 13.12 -6.06 -14.65
C GLN A 53 14.17 -6.41 -15.71
N LEU A 54 15.02 -5.45 -16.08
CA LEU A 54 16.08 -5.67 -17.07
C LEU A 54 17.23 -6.47 -16.45
N ALA A 55 17.87 -7.33 -17.25
CA ALA A 55 19.00 -8.11 -16.80
C ALA A 55 20.16 -7.19 -16.37
N GLY A 56 20.53 -7.25 -15.08
CA GLY A 56 21.60 -6.43 -14.49
C GLY A 56 21.12 -5.29 -13.58
N GLU A 57 19.82 -4.99 -13.52
CA GLU A 57 19.28 -4.02 -12.55
C GLU A 57 19.19 -4.65 -11.16
N LYS A 58 19.74 -3.98 -10.13
CA LYS A 58 19.44 -4.31 -8.74
C LYS A 58 18.04 -3.78 -8.40
N GLY A 59 17.21 -4.62 -7.78
CA GLY A 59 15.91 -4.18 -7.27
C GLY A 59 16.10 -3.04 -6.27
N THR A 60 15.37 -1.95 -6.46
CA THR A 60 15.43 -0.75 -5.59
C THR A 60 14.64 -0.90 -4.30
N TYR A 61 13.87 -1.98 -4.15
CA TYR A 61 13.18 -2.33 -2.92
C TYR A 61 13.26 -3.83 -2.61
N GLU A 62 13.29 -4.15 -1.32
CA GLU A 62 13.06 -5.52 -0.83
C GLU A 62 11.56 -5.78 -0.69
N LEU A 63 11.13 -6.98 -1.10
CA LEU A 63 9.81 -7.51 -0.78
C LEU A 63 9.97 -8.41 0.45
N ARG A 64 9.27 -8.11 1.54
CA ARG A 64 9.23 -8.95 2.75
C ARG A 64 7.82 -9.45 3.02
#